data_AF-A0A349AZW7-F1
#
_entry.id   AF-A0A349AZW7-F1
#
_cell.length_a   1.000
_cell.length_b   1.000
_cell.length_c   1.000
_cell.angle_alpha   90.00
_cell.angle_beta   90.00
_cell.angle_gamma   90.00
#
_symmetry.space_group_name_H-M   'P 1'
#
loop_
_entity.id
_entity.type
_entity.pdbx_description
1 polymer ?
#
loop_
_entity_poly.entity_id
_entity_poly.type
_entity_poly.pdbx_seq_one_letter_code
_entity_poly.pdbx_strand_id
1 'polypeptide(L)'
;GFVAEFQVFAGALAVYPWLAGIGLLGIVITAALFLRMLQQVFLGPLPERWAEWPDLGWIERLTLGTLILLIIGIGIAPALLLDVIDTFAGPFVGR
;
A
#
# COMPACT_ATOMS: atom_id res chain seq x y z
N GLY A 1 1.41 3.11 -0.81
CA GLY A 1 0.74 2.94 0.50
C GLY A 1 1.35 3.91 1.47
N PHE A 2 2.23 3.43 2.35
CA PHE A 2 2.73 4.22 3.47
C PHE A 2 3.36 5.57 3.13
N VAL A 3 4.35 5.65 2.23
CA VAL A 3 5.04 6.92 1.94
C VAL A 3 4.07 8.00 1.42
N ALA A 4 3.16 7.60 0.51
CA ALA A 4 2.14 8.49 -0.04
C ALA A 4 1.10 8.88 1.03
N GLU A 5 0.58 7.91 1.78
CA GLU A 5 -0.38 8.15 2.87
C GLU A 5 0.21 9.06 3.94
N PHE A 6 1.44 8.82 4.36
CA PHE A 6 2.14 9.65 5.33
C PHE A 6 2.25 11.10 4.86
N GLN A 7 2.62 11.35 3.61
CA GLN A 7 2.70 12.71 3.06
C GLN A 7 1.33 13.39 3.00
N VAL A 8 0.29 12.65 2.57
CA VAL A 8 -1.09 13.16 2.54
C VAL A 8 -1.55 13.53 3.95
N PHE A 9 -1.30 12.67 4.95
CA PHE A 9 -1.65 12.96 6.34
C PHE A 9 -0.81 14.09 6.93
N ALA A 10 0.49 14.17 6.64
CA ALA A 10 1.35 15.25 7.10
C ALA A 10 0.87 16.61 6.56
N GLY A 11 0.51 16.68 5.28
CA GLY A 11 -0.10 17.87 4.67
C GLY A 11 -1.47 18.20 5.24
N ALA A 12 -2.34 17.20 5.38
CA ALA A 12 -3.70 17.38 5.90
C ALA A 12 -3.71 17.79 7.37
N LEU A 13 -2.81 17.26 8.21
CA LEU A 13 -2.72 17.58 9.63
C LEU A 13 -2.34 19.05 9.86
N ALA A 14 -1.52 19.62 8.97
CA ALA A 14 -1.12 21.02 9.04
C ALA A 14 -2.28 22.01 8.76
N VAL A 15 -3.28 21.60 7.97
CA VAL A 15 -4.40 22.47 7.55
C VAL A 15 -5.71 22.11 8.27
N TYR A 16 -6.03 20.82 8.38
CA TYR A 16 -7.29 20.29 8.94
C TYR A 16 -7.03 19.15 9.94
N PRO A 17 -6.47 19.45 11.12
CA PRO A 17 -6.03 18.41 12.07
C PRO A 17 -7.14 17.47 12.56
N TRP A 18 -8.36 17.97 12.75
CA TRP A 18 -9.50 17.15 13.18
C TRP A 18 -9.94 16.16 12.11
N LEU A 19 -9.99 16.59 10.85
CA LEU A 19 -10.34 15.71 9.72
C LEU A 19 -9.23 14.68 9.46
N ALA A 20 -7.96 15.10 9.56
CA ALA A 20 -6.82 14.18 9.50
C ALA A 20 -6.88 13.13 10.62
N GLY A 21 -7.25 13.53 11.83
CA GLY A 21 -7.47 12.61 12.97
C GLY A 21 -8.55 11.56 12.70
N ILE A 22 -9.66 11.94 12.09
CA ILE A 22 -10.70 10.99 11.66
C ILE A 22 -10.16 10.06 10.56
N GLY A 23 -9.41 10.60 9.60
CA GLY A 23 -8.80 9.81 8.52
C GLY A 23 -7.82 8.75 9.02
N LEU A 24 -7.09 9.02 10.12
CA LEU A 24 -6.18 8.04 10.74
C LEU A 24 -6.92 6.79 11.22
N LEU A 25 -8.20 6.89 11.60
CA LEU A 25 -9.00 5.71 11.94
C LEU A 25 -9.14 4.76 10.74
N GLY A 26 -9.17 5.29 9.52
CA GLY A 26 -9.15 4.50 8.29
C GLY A 26 -7.91 3.62 8.18
N ILE A 27 -6.73 4.12 8.59
CA ILE A 27 -5.49 3.31 8.63
C ILE A 27 -5.65 2.15 9.61
N VAL A 28 -6.17 2.42 10.81
CA VAL A 28 -6.37 1.40 11.85
C VAL A 28 -7.34 0.31 11.36
N ILE A 29 -8.45 0.71 10.73
CA ILE A 29 -9.43 -0.22 10.18
C ILE A 29 -8.79 -1.07 9.06
N THR A 30 -8.10 -0.44 8.11
CA THR A 30 -7.42 -1.17 7.03
C THR A 30 -6.39 -2.15 7.57
N ALA A 31 -5.60 -1.76 8.58
CA ALA A 31 -4.65 -2.66 9.23
C ALA A 31 -5.35 -3.85 9.91
N ALA A 32 -6.45 -3.61 10.64
CA ALA A 32 -7.21 -4.67 11.28
C ALA A 32 -7.82 -5.66 10.26
N LEU A 33 -8.37 -5.15 9.16
CA LEU A 33 -8.90 -5.98 8.08
C LEU A 33 -7.81 -6.80 7.39
N PHE A 34 -6.65 -6.19 7.13
CA PHE A 34 -5.52 -6.88 6.52
C PHE A 34 -4.97 -7.98 7.42
N LEU A 35 -4.80 -7.71 8.72
CA LEU A 35 -4.39 -8.73 9.69
C LEU A 35 -5.40 -9.88 9.78
N ARG A 36 -6.70 -9.57 9.78
CA ARG A 36 -7.75 -10.60 9.77
C ARG A 36 -7.67 -11.46 8.51
N MET A 37 -7.44 -10.86 7.35
CA MET A 37 -7.24 -11.58 6.09
C MET A 37 -6.00 -12.48 6.16
N LEU A 38 -4.86 -11.97 6.62
CA LEU A 38 -3.64 -12.75 6.77
C LEU A 38 -3.83 -13.96 7.69
N GLN A 39 -4.52 -13.78 8.81
CA GLN A 39 -4.84 -14.87 9.72
C GLN A 39 -5.68 -15.96 9.05
N GLN A 40 -6.68 -15.57 8.25
CA GLN A 40 -7.55 -16.51 7.56
C GLN A 40 -6.84 -17.25 6.42
N VAL A 41 -5.97 -16.56 5.68
CA VAL A 41 -5.30 -17.12 4.49
C VAL A 41 -4.08 -17.95 4.86
N PHE A 42 -3.27 -17.51 5.82
CA PHE A 42 -1.97 -18.13 6.11
C PHE A 42 -1.93 -18.92 7.44
N LEU A 43 -2.77 -18.56 8.42
CA LEU A 43 -2.73 -19.17 9.76
C LEU A 43 -3.95 -20.08 10.03
N GLY A 44 -4.92 -20.14 9.10
CA GLY A 44 -6.08 -21.01 9.18
C GLY A 44 -5.81 -22.42 8.66
N PRO A 45 -6.70 -23.40 8.95
CA PRO A 45 -6.63 -24.72 8.34
C PRO A 45 -6.88 -24.64 6.84
N LEU A 46 -6.10 -25.37 6.05
CA LEU A 46 -6.27 -25.44 4.60
C LEU A 46 -7.63 -26.10 4.27
N PRO A 47 -8.56 -25.41 3.58
CA PRO A 47 -9.82 -26.01 3.17
C PRO A 47 -9.61 -27.15 2.17
N GLU A 48 -10.33 -28.26 2.35
CA GLU A 48 -10.23 -29.47 1.51
C GLU A 48 -10.41 -29.17 0.01
N ARG A 49 -11.27 -28.20 -0.33
CA ARG A 49 -11.50 -27.74 -1.72
C ARG A 49 -10.26 -27.16 -2.44
N TRP A 50 -9.22 -26.80 -1.70
CA TRP A 50 -7.99 -26.20 -2.24
C TRP A 50 -6.77 -27.14 -2.09
N ALA A 51 -6.96 -28.34 -1.54
CA ALA A 51 -5.87 -29.28 -1.28
C ALA A 51 -5.19 -29.78 -2.56
N GLU A 52 -5.91 -29.81 -3.68
CA GLU A 52 -5.40 -30.26 -4.98
C GLU A 52 -4.89 -29.12 -5.88
N TRP A 53 -4.81 -27.89 -5.36
CA TRP A 53 -4.33 -26.77 -6.16
C TRP A 53 -2.84 -26.89 -6.46
N PRO A 54 -2.42 -26.72 -7.73
CA PRO A 54 -1.01 -26.74 -8.08
C PRO A 54 -0.30 -25.49 -7.54
N ASP A 55 0.99 -25.64 -7.25
CA ASP A 55 1.86 -24.52 -6.89
C ASP A 55 1.99 -23.50 -8.03
N LEU A 56 2.42 -22.29 -7.68
CA LEU A 56 2.58 -21.20 -8.65
C LEU A 56 3.48 -21.60 -9.81
N GLY A 57 2.97 -21.38 -11.03
CA GLY A 57 3.69 -21.56 -12.27
C GLY A 57 4.77 -20.49 -12.50
N TRP A 58 5.64 -20.72 -13.48
CA TRP A 58 6.77 -19.83 -13.76
C TRP A 58 6.36 -18.40 -14.14
N ILE A 59 5.32 -18.26 -14.97
CA ILE A 59 4.81 -16.95 -15.42
C ILE A 59 4.20 -16.17 -14.25
N GLU A 60 3.47 -16.86 -13.37
CA GLU A 60 2.87 -16.27 -12.17
C GLU A 60 3.94 -15.73 -11.23
N ARG A 61 5.00 -16.53 -11.00
CA ARG A 61 6.16 -16.11 -10.18
C ARG A 61 6.86 -14.88 -10.77
N LEU A 62 7.09 -14.83 -12.08
CA LEU A 62 7.72 -13.67 -12.72
C LEU A 62 6.86 -12.41 -12.60
N THR A 63 5.54 -12.56 -12.77
CA THR A 63 4.60 -11.44 -12.67
C THR A 63 4.55 -10.88 -11.26
N LEU A 64 4.39 -11.75 -10.26
CA LEU A 64 4.40 -11.37 -8.84
C LEU A 64 5.76 -10.82 -8.42
N GLY A 65 6.86 -11.42 -8.86
CA GLY A 65 8.21 -10.97 -8.58
C GLY A 65 8.47 -9.55 -9.11
N THR A 66 8.00 -9.25 -10.32
CA THR A 66 8.09 -7.90 -10.91
C THR A 66 7.30 -6.89 -10.09
N LEU A 67 6.07 -7.23 -9.69
CA LEU A 67 5.26 -6.35 -8.83
C LEU A 67 5.93 -6.11 -7.47
N ILE A 68 6.45 -7.15 -6.83
CA ILE A 68 7.16 -7.04 -5.55
C ILE A 68 8.38 -6.13 -5.69
N LEU A 69 9.15 -6.29 -6.77
CA LEU A 69 10.33 -5.47 -7.04
C LEU A 69 9.96 -4.00 -7.20
N LEU A 70 8.89 -3.68 -7.92
CA LEU A 70 8.40 -2.31 -8.06
C LEU A 70 7.92 -1.74 -6.73
N ILE A 71 7.15 -2.50 -5.95
CA ILE A 71 6.65 -2.08 -4.63
C ILE A 71 7.82 -1.73 -3.70
N ILE A 72 8.82 -2.61 -3.63
CA ILE A 72 10.00 -2.40 -2.80
C ILE A 72 10.84 -1.24 -3.32
N GLY A 73 11.10 -1.18 -4.63
CA GLY A 73 11.90 -0.13 -5.26
C GLY A 73 11.31 1.26 -5.03
N ILE A 74 10.00 1.41 -5.26
CA ILE A 74 9.27 2.65 -5.00
C ILE A 74 9.23 2.97 -3.50
N GLY A 75 9.07 1.94 -2.64
CA GLY A 75 9.06 2.12 -1.19
C GLY A 75 10.38 2.64 -0.63
N ILE A 76 11.52 2.17 -1.16
CA ILE A 76 12.87 2.58 -0.73
C ILE A 76 13.26 3.93 -1.33
N ALA A 77 12.99 4.15 -2.63
CA ALA A 77 13.35 5.35 -3.35
C ALA A 77 12.11 6.08 -3.89
N PRO A 78 11.26 6.64 -3.02
CA PRO A 78 10.01 7.28 -3.43
C PRO A 78 10.24 8.56 -4.23
N ALA A 79 11.40 9.22 -4.07
CA ALA A 79 11.79 10.43 -4.78
C ALA A 79 11.64 10.30 -6.31
N LEU A 80 11.93 9.12 -6.87
CA LEU A 80 11.82 8.88 -8.32
C LEU A 80 10.41 9.13 -8.86
N LEU A 81 9.37 8.90 -8.05
CA LEU A 81 7.99 9.21 -8.42
C LEU A 81 7.56 10.59 -7.92
N LEU A 82 7.99 10.97 -6.72
CA LEU A 82 7.60 12.25 -6.12
C LEU A 82 8.12 13.43 -6.93
N ASP A 83 9.36 13.39 -7.43
CA ASP A 83 9.94 14.47 -8.22
C ASP A 83 9.15 14.72 -9.51
N VAL A 84 8.67 13.64 -10.14
CA VAL A 84 7.79 13.72 -11.31
C VAL A 84 6.45 14.36 -10.93
N ILE A 85 5.83 13.90 -9.84
CA ILE A 85 4.55 14.42 -9.35
C ILE A 85 4.67 15.91 -8.98
N ASP A 86 5.71 16.29 -8.25
CA ASP A 86 5.95 17.66 -7.79
C ASP A 86 6.17 18.62 -8.97
N THR A 87 6.89 18.17 -10.01
CA THR A 87 7.07 18.95 -11.24
C THR A 87 5.73 19.29 -11.90
N PHE A 88 4.77 18.36 -11.89
CA PHE A 88 3.44 18.59 -12.44
C PHE A 88 2.51 19.34 -11.48
N ALA A 89 2.58 19.07 -10.18
CA ALA A 89 1.65 19.59 -9.18
C ALA A 89 2.00 21.01 -8.72
N GLY A 90 3.28 21.39 -8.70
CA GLY A 90 3.77 22.70 -8.25
C GLY A 90 2.97 23.90 -8.80
N PRO A 91 2.80 23.99 -10.13
CA PRO A 91 2.03 25.08 -10.75
C PRO A 91 0.59 25.21 -10.26
N PHE A 92 -0.07 24.10 -9.88
CA PHE A 92 -1.45 24.10 -9.40
C PHE A 92 -1.57 24.43 -7.91
N VAL A 93 -0.50 24.16 -7.14
CA VAL A 93 -0.44 24.44 -5.69
C VAL A 93 0.13 25.85 -5.41
N GLY A 94 0.45 26.62 -6.46
CA GLY A 94 0.97 27.97 -6.34
C GLY A 94 2.43 28.03 -5.88
N ARG A 95 3.21 26.98 -6.19
CA ARG A 95 4.65 26.90 -5.97
C ARG A 95 5.41 26.94 -7.28
#